data_AF-A0A926ZJU9-F1
#
_entry.id   AF-A0A926ZJU9-F1
#
_cell.length_a   1.000
_cell.length_b   1.000
_cell.length_c   1.000
_cell.angle_alpha   90.00
_cell.angle_beta   90.00
_cell.angle_gamma   90.00
#
_symmetry.space_group_name_H-M   'P 1'
#
loop_
_entity.id
_entity.type
_entity.pdbx_description
1 polymer ?
#
loop_
_entity_poly.entity_id
_entity_poly.type
_entity_poly.pdbx_seq_one_letter_code
_entity_poly.pdbx_strand_id
1 'polypeptide(L)'
;MPIDPITWTIIIGSFLAGATVGYFWDELRAWATRVIGYLLARINRAIEVTSDAIVYLVREGKRYYKKVEMFSRNIYTKVTSLLSDKKEIYQGDIPEDLNKQLEYKSKLELGRAST
;
A
#
# COMPACT_ATOMS: atom_id res chain seq x y z
N MET A 1 -34.37 25.49 -3.42
CA MET A 1 -33.81 25.52 -4.79
C MET A 1 -33.74 24.09 -5.28
N PRO A 2 -34.36 23.72 -6.41
CA PRO A 2 -34.24 22.36 -6.92
C PRO A 2 -32.80 22.16 -7.40
N ILE A 3 -32.09 21.25 -6.75
CA ILE A 3 -30.71 20.88 -7.08
C ILE A 3 -30.75 20.28 -8.49
N ASP A 4 -30.03 20.90 -9.41
CA ASP A 4 -29.95 20.51 -10.81
C ASP A 4 -29.29 19.12 -11.00
N PRO A 5 -29.61 18.39 -12.09
CA PRO A 5 -29.12 17.03 -12.32
C PRO A 5 -27.59 16.90 -12.36
N ILE A 6 -26.91 17.97 -12.78
CA ILE A 6 -25.45 18.04 -12.83
C ILE A 6 -24.89 18.07 -11.40
N THR A 7 -25.49 18.87 -10.52
CA THR A 7 -25.12 18.92 -9.10
C THR A 7 -25.35 17.58 -8.39
N TRP A 8 -26.43 16.84 -8.70
CA TRP A 8 -26.61 15.46 -8.21
C TRP A 8 -25.51 14.50 -8.68
N THR A 9 -25.09 14.61 -9.94
CA THR A 9 -24.03 13.77 -10.52
C THR A 9 -22.68 14.04 -9.84
N ILE A 10 -22.39 15.31 -9.54
CA ILE A 10 -21.18 15.71 -8.81
C ILE A 10 -21.22 15.19 -7.37
N ILE A 11 -22.34 15.34 -6.66
CA ILE A 11 -22.49 14.88 -5.28
C ILE A 11 -22.37 13.35 -5.19
N ILE A 12 -23.04 12.61 -6.08
CA ILE A 12 -22.98 11.15 -6.13
C ILE A 12 -21.57 10.69 -6.53
N GLY A 13 -20.94 11.35 -7.50
CA GLY A 13 -19.57 11.05 -7.93
C GLY A 13 -18.54 11.27 -6.81
N SER A 14 -18.65 12.38 -6.07
CA SER A 14 -17.77 12.68 -4.93
C SER A 14 -18.02 11.75 -3.74
N PHE A 15 -19.27 11.36 -3.48
CA PHE A 15 -19.62 10.41 -2.42
C PHE A 15 -19.11 8.99 -2.74
N LEU A 16 -19.26 8.54 -3.99
CA LEU A 16 -18.75 7.24 -4.44
C LEU A 16 -17.22 7.21 -4.49
N ALA A 17 -16.57 8.31 -4.91
CA ALA A 17 -15.10 8.42 -4.86
C ALA A 17 -14.58 8.38 -3.41
N GLY A 18 -15.22 9.06 -2.47
CA GLY A 18 -14.87 9.01 -1.05
C GLY A 18 -15.06 7.62 -0.43
N ALA A 19 -16.17 6.94 -0.77
CA ALA A 19 -16.46 5.60 -0.29
C ALA A 19 -15.49 4.54 -0.83
N THR A 20 -15.11 4.62 -2.11
CA THR A 20 -14.18 3.67 -2.74
C THR A 20 -12.75 3.84 -2.21
N VAL A 21 -12.30 5.07 -1.95
CA VAL A 21 -11.01 5.34 -1.31
C VAL A 21 -10.98 4.79 0.12
N GLY A 22 -12.04 5.02 0.91
CA GLY A 22 -12.15 4.48 2.28
C GLY A 22 -12.08 2.95 2.30
N TYR A 23 -12.88 2.29 1.46
CA TYR A 23 -12.92 0.84 1.36
C TYR A 23 -11.57 0.24 0.95
N PHE A 24 -10.86 0.87 0.01
CA PHE A 24 -9.52 0.45 -0.40
C PHE A 24 -8.52 0.49 0.76
N TRP A 25 -8.52 1.57 1.55
CA TRP A 25 -7.62 1.69 2.71
C TRP A 25 -7.95 0.68 3.81
N ASP A 26 -9.23 0.42 4.06
CA ASP A 26 -9.66 -0.58 5.03
C ASP A 26 -9.22 -1.99 4.60
N GLU A 27 -9.38 -2.34 3.32
CA GLU A 27 -8.91 -3.62 2.79
C GLU A 27 -7.39 -3.75 2.87
N LEU A 28 -6.66 -2.67 2.53
CA LEU A 28 -5.20 -2.64 2.60
C LEU A 28 -4.71 -2.80 4.04
N ARG A 29 -5.36 -2.12 5.00
CA ARG A 29 -5.06 -2.25 6.44
C ARG A 29 -5.36 -3.65 6.96
N ALA A 30 -6.50 -4.23 6.59
CA ALA A 30 -6.87 -5.58 7.00
C ALA A 30 -5.89 -6.63 6.46
N TRP A 31 -5.51 -6.51 5.18
CA TRP A 31 -4.48 -7.36 4.57
C TRP A 31 -3.13 -7.19 5.27
N ALA A 32 -2.67 -5.95 5.45
CA ALA A 32 -1.38 -5.66 6.07
C ALA A 32 -1.32 -6.19 7.50
N THR A 33 -2.39 -6.02 8.28
CA THR A 33 -2.47 -6.54 9.66
C THR A 33 -2.31 -8.07 9.70
N ARG A 34 -2.95 -8.79 8.76
CA ARG A 34 -2.80 -10.25 8.65
C ARG A 34 -1.36 -10.63 8.29
N VAL A 35 -0.79 -9.98 7.28
CA VAL A 35 0.59 -10.24 6.83
C VAL A 35 1.58 -9.97 7.96
N ILE A 36 1.50 -8.83 8.64
CA ILE A 36 2.35 -8.50 9.78
C ILE A 36 2.21 -9.55 10.88
N GLY A 37 0.99 -10.00 11.18
CA GLY A 37 0.75 -11.10 12.11
C GLY A 37 1.49 -12.38 11.72
N TYR A 38 1.41 -12.77 10.44
CA TYR A 38 2.14 -13.94 9.92
C TYR A 38 3.66 -13.76 9.95
N LEU A 39 4.18 -12.56 9.65
CA LEU A 39 5.60 -12.27 9.72
C LEU A 39 6.10 -12.30 11.17
N LEU A 40 5.36 -11.70 12.10
CA LEU A 40 5.67 -11.72 13.53
C LEU A 40 5.60 -13.14 14.13
N ALA A 41 4.76 -14.02 13.58
CA ALA A 41 4.69 -15.41 14.00
C ALA A 41 5.93 -16.22 13.59
N ARG A 42 6.67 -15.78 12.56
CA ARG A 42 7.94 -16.41 12.12
C ARG A 42 9.13 -15.97 12.96
N ILE A 43 8.97 -14.93 13.77
CA ILE A 43 10.04 -14.31 14.56
C ILE A 43 10.06 -14.90 15.95
N ASN A 44 11.25 -15.20 16.45
CA ASN A 44 11.41 -15.59 17.83
C ASN A 44 11.53 -14.33 18.71
N ARG A 45 10.39 -13.84 19.21
CA ARG A 45 10.32 -12.62 20.04
C ARG A 45 11.19 -12.64 21.30
N ALA A 46 11.67 -13.81 21.74
CA ALA A 46 12.59 -13.90 22.87
C ALA A 46 14.02 -13.45 22.52
N ILE A 47 14.42 -13.51 21.25
CA ILE A 47 15.81 -13.29 20.80
C ILE A 47 15.93 -12.36 19.59
N GLU A 48 14.81 -11.97 18.97
CA GLU A 48 14.77 -11.11 17.79
C GLU A 48 13.92 -9.86 18.08
N VAL A 49 14.48 -8.70 17.73
CA VAL A 49 13.79 -7.41 17.76
C VAL A 49 13.37 -7.04 16.33
N THR A 50 12.17 -6.48 16.19
CA THR A 50 11.63 -6.07 14.90
C THR A 50 11.60 -4.56 14.77
N SER A 51 11.86 -4.05 13.57
CA SER A 51 11.55 -2.67 13.21
C SER A 51 10.05 -2.49 13.02
N ASP A 52 9.63 -1.22 12.90
CA ASP A 52 8.31 -0.91 12.39
C ASP A 52 8.10 -1.54 11.02
N ALA A 53 6.87 -1.99 10.76
CA ALA A 53 6.46 -2.54 9.48
C ALA A 53 6.06 -1.40 8.54
N ILE A 54 6.68 -1.37 7.36
CA ILE A 54 6.39 -0.38 6.31
C ILE A 54 5.46 -1.02 5.30
N VAL A 55 4.30 -0.41 5.09
CA VAL A 55 3.29 -0.87 4.12
C VAL A 55 3.19 0.16 3.01
N TYR A 56 3.35 -0.27 1.77
CA TYR A 56 3.33 0.64 0.63
C TYR A 56 2.88 -0.04 -0.66
N LEU A 57 2.46 0.79 -1.62
CA LEU A 57 2.12 0.37 -2.98
C LEU A 57 3.33 0.55 -3.89
N VAL A 58 3.65 -0.49 -4.66
CA VAL A 58 4.75 -0.49 -5.63
C VAL A 58 4.20 -0.79 -7.01
N ARG A 59 4.72 -0.08 -8.01
CA ARG A 59 4.49 -0.41 -9.41
C ARG A 59 5.74 -1.10 -9.96
N GLU A 60 5.61 -2.35 -10.40
CA GLU A 60 6.66 -3.06 -11.15
C GLU A 60 6.16 -3.22 -12.60
N GLY A 61 6.65 -2.36 -13.51
CA GLY A 61 6.19 -2.32 -14.90
C GLY A 61 4.72 -1.92 -15.05
N LYS A 62 3.89 -2.85 -15.55
CA LYS A 62 2.42 -2.65 -15.71
C LYS A 62 1.60 -3.18 -14.53
N ARG A 63 2.25 -3.78 -13.53
CA ARG A 63 1.59 -4.41 -12.39
C ARG A 63 1.76 -3.59 -11.13
N TYR A 64 0.76 -3.65 -10.27
CA TYR A 64 0.75 -2.99 -8.99
C TYR A 64 0.75 -4.02 -7.88
N TYR A 65 1.49 -3.73 -6.82
CA TYR A 65 1.63 -4.61 -5.67
C TYR A 65 1.41 -3.82 -4.40
N LYS A 66 0.68 -4.42 -3.45
CA LYS A 66 0.80 -4.04 -2.03
C LYS A 66 1.95 -4.85 -1.44
N LYS A 67 2.86 -4.16 -0.77
CA LYS A 67 4.07 -4.74 -0.19
C LYS A 67 4.16 -4.36 1.28
N VAL A 68 4.53 -5.32 2.11
CA VAL A 68 4.92 -5.10 3.51
C VAL A 68 6.38 -5.49 3.66
N GLU A 69 7.14 -4.64 4.33
CA GLU A 69 8.52 -4.92 4.72
C GLU A 69 8.71 -4.65 6.20
N MET A 70 9.41 -5.56 6.87
CA MET A 70 9.76 -5.47 8.28
C MET A 70 11.15 -6.06 8.47
N PHE A 71 12.02 -5.35 9.18
CA PHE A 71 13.33 -5.86 9.51
C PHE A 71 13.26 -6.58 10.85
N SER A 72 13.93 -7.71 10.95
CA SER A 72 14.18 -8.42 12.20
C SER A 72 15.67 -8.46 12.45
N ARG A 73 16.08 -8.30 13.70
CA ARG A 73 17.48 -8.41 14.11
C ARG A 73 17.59 -9.28 15.34
N ASN A 74 18.46 -10.28 15.27
CA ASN A 74 18.79 -11.09 16.42
C ASN A 74 19.63 -10.27 17.42
N ILE A 75 19.24 -10.26 18.69
CA ILE A 75 19.89 -9.44 19.72
C ILE A 75 21.30 -9.94 20.09
N TYR A 76 21.56 -11.25 19.92
CA TYR A 76 22.83 -11.89 20.24
C TYR A 76 23.78 -11.92 19.04
N THR A 77 23.32 -12.42 17.90
CA THR A 77 24.17 -12.58 16.71
C THR A 77 24.28 -11.29 15.89
N LYS A 78 23.44 -10.28 16.17
CA LYS A 78 23.32 -9.02 15.40
C LYS A 78 22.96 -9.19 13.92
N VAL A 79 22.69 -10.42 13.48
CA VAL A 79 22.24 -10.74 12.12
C VAL A 79 20.89 -10.06 11.90
N THR A 80 20.77 -9.37 10.76
CA THR A 80 19.55 -8.68 10.34
C THR A 80 18.93 -9.42 9.16
N SER A 81 17.64 -9.68 9.23
CA SER A 81 16.88 -10.37 8.19
C SER A 81 15.69 -9.52 7.78
N LEU A 82 15.51 -9.36 6.47
CA LEU A 82 14.34 -8.69 5.89
C LEU A 82 13.20 -9.68 5.76
N LEU A 83 12.09 -9.37 6.40
CA LEU A 83 10.83 -10.08 6.26
C LEU A 83 9.94 -9.25 5.35
N SER A 84 9.56 -9.82 4.20
CA SER A 84 8.70 -9.12 3.26
C SER A 84 7.66 -10.06 2.69
N ASP A 85 6.52 -9.48 2.31
CA ASP A 85 5.50 -10.16 1.54
C ASP A 85 4.90 -9.16 0.54
N LYS A 86 4.51 -9.66 -0.64
CA LYS A 86 3.91 -8.85 -1.70
C LYS A 86 2.72 -9.56 -2.32
N LYS A 87 1.64 -8.81 -2.55
CA LYS A 87 0.45 -9.29 -3.25
C LYS A 87 0.14 -8.37 -4.42
N GLU A 88 -0.03 -8.98 -5.59
CA GLU A 88 -0.48 -8.27 -6.80
C GLU A 88 -1.91 -7.73 -6.60
N ILE A 89 -2.15 -6.52 -7.07
CA ILE A 89 -3.44 -5.84 -7.05
C ILE A 89 -3.80 -5.50 -8.50
N TYR A 90 -5.06 -5.69 -8.85
CA TYR A 90 -5.55 -5.27 -10.15
C TYR A 90 -5.60 -3.73 -10.22
N GLN A 91 -5.21 -3.15 -11.36
CA GLN A 91 -5.13 -1.69 -11.51
C GLN A 91 -6.48 -1.00 -11.29
N GLY A 92 -7.58 -1.66 -11.64
CA GLY A 92 -8.95 -1.15 -11.44
C GLY A 92 -9.39 -1.08 -9.97
N ASP A 93 -8.70 -1.81 -9.08
CA ASP A 93 -8.99 -1.78 -7.63
C ASP A 93 -8.26 -0.62 -6.93
N ILE A 94 -7.34 0.07 -7.63
CA ILE A 94 -6.59 1.19 -7.09
C ILE A 94 -7.39 2.47 -7.35
N PRO A 95 -7.74 3.24 -6.30
CA PRO A 95 -8.41 4.52 -6.45
C PRO A 95 -7.67 5.44 -7.42
N GLU A 96 -8.42 6.15 -8.25
CA GLU A 96 -7.86 6.96 -9.35
C GLU A 96 -6.84 8.00 -8.85
N ASP A 97 -7.07 8.58 -7.68
CA ASP A 97 -6.18 9.55 -7.04
C ASP A 97 -4.81 8.94 -6.69
N LEU A 98 -4.79 7.70 -6.22
CA LEU A 98 -3.55 6.97 -5.94
C LEU A 98 -2.86 6.54 -7.25
N ASN A 99 -3.64 6.17 -8.26
CA ASN A 99 -3.11 5.88 -9.60
C ASN A 99 -2.38 7.10 -10.18
N LYS A 100 -2.97 8.30 -10.09
CA LYS A 100 -2.35 9.56 -10.51
C LYS A 100 -1.05 9.85 -9.75
N GLN A 101 -1.03 9.63 -8.43
CA GLN A 101 0.20 9.77 -7.64
C GLN A 101 1.29 8.76 -8.03
N LEU A 102 0.92 7.49 -8.24
CA LEU A 102 1.86 6.44 -8.66
C LEU A 102 2.41 6.71 -10.05
N GLU A 103 1.57 7.20 -10.97
CA GLU A 103 2.01 7.60 -12.30
C GLU A 103 2.97 8.79 -12.24
N TYR A 104 2.65 9.82 -11.46
CA TYR A 104 3.51 10.99 -11.25
C TYR A 104 4.88 10.60 -10.68
N LYS A 105 4.92 9.77 -9.63
CA LYS A 105 6.18 9.26 -9.06
C LYS A 105 6.97 8.39 -10.05
N SER A 106 6.29 7.58 -10.86
CA SER A 106 6.97 6.75 -11.86
C SER A 106 7.64 7.57 -12.96
N LYS A 107 7.04 8.70 -13.39
CA LYS A 107 7.64 9.63 -14.35
C LYS A 107 8.89 10.31 -13.78
N LEU A 108 8.89 10.64 -12.49
CA LEU A 108 10.04 11.22 -11.80
C LEU A 108 11.23 10.23 -11.70
N GLU A 109 10.96 8.97 -11.36
CA GLU A 109 11.99 7.92 -11.28
C GLU A 109 12.61 7.63 -12.65
N LEU A 110 11.80 7.57 -13.72
CA LEU A 110 12.29 7.38 -15.10
C LEU A 110 13.14 8.57 -15.57
N GLY A 111 12.74 9.81 -15.27
CA GLY A 111 13.52 11.00 -15.60
C GLY A 111 14.86 11.07 -14.85
N ARG A 112 14.92 10.52 -13.62
CA ARG A 112 16.14 10.43 -12.82
C ARG A 112 17.11 9.37 -13.31
N ALA A 113 16.63 8.30 -13.94
CA ALA A 113 17.48 7.27 -14.56
C ALA A 113 18.06 7.69 -15.93
N SER A 114 17.52 8.75 -16.54
CA SER A 114 17.95 9.26 -17.86
C SER A 114 18.89 10.47 -17.80
N THR A 115 19.40 10.83 -16.62
CA THR A 115 20.39 11.91 -16.43
C THR A 115 21.68 11.34 -15.85
#